data_AF-A0A7J9W843-F1
#
_entry.id   AF-A0A7J9W843-F1
#
_cell.length_a   1.000
_cell.length_b   1.000
_cell.length_c   1.000
_cell.angle_alpha   90.00
_cell.angle_beta   90.00
_cell.angle_gamma   90.00
#
_symmetry.space_group_name_H-M   'P 1'
#
loop_
_entity.id
_entity.type
_entity.pdbx_description
1 polymer ?
#
loop_
_entity_poly.entity_id
_entity_poly.type
_entity_poly.pdbx_seq_one_letter_code
_entity_poly.pdbx_strand_id
1 'polypeptide(L)'
;MHALAERYHDLDSEARLHDRVLTTLTKRAAPALTSLFGIAEDSAAELLLVVGDNPERIRSEAALAKLCGACPIPASSGKTSRHRLNRGGHRQANAALHRILVVRMRFHESAIAYLKRRTAQGNTKKEIFRCLKRLLIREIYQMLVAPYKTETTSAAA
;
A
#
# COMPACT_ATOMS: atom_id res chain seq x y z
N MET A 1 -24.95 -22.84 23.80
CA MET A 1 -23.48 -22.64 23.70
C MET A 1 -22.86 -23.49 22.59
N HIS A 2 -23.23 -24.78 22.42
CA HIS A 2 -22.69 -25.65 21.36
C HIS A 2 -22.90 -25.14 19.92
N ALA A 3 -24.14 -24.77 19.57
CA ALA A 3 -24.48 -24.30 18.22
C ALA A 3 -23.72 -23.03 17.77
N LEU A 4 -23.34 -22.15 18.70
CA LEU A 4 -22.52 -20.97 18.39
C LEU A 4 -21.05 -21.36 18.14
N ALA A 5 -20.54 -22.33 18.88
CA ALA A 5 -19.18 -22.83 18.69
C ALA A 5 -19.03 -23.57 17.35
N GLU A 6 -20.01 -24.39 16.97
CA GLU A 6 -20.05 -25.05 15.65
C GLU A 6 -20.07 -24.01 14.52
N ARG A 7 -20.96 -23.02 14.60
CA ARG A 7 -21.04 -21.96 13.58
C ARG A 7 -19.75 -21.14 13.48
N TYR A 8 -19.04 -20.92 14.58
CA TYR A 8 -17.75 -20.27 14.56
C TYR A 8 -16.72 -21.09 13.77
N HIS A 9 -16.64 -22.40 14.01
CA HIS A 9 -15.72 -23.27 13.30
C HIS A 9 -16.02 -23.35 11.80
N ASP A 10 -17.29 -23.38 11.43
CA ASP A 10 -17.70 -23.38 10.02
C ASP A 10 -17.28 -22.08 9.32
N LEU A 11 -17.57 -20.92 9.92
CA LEU A 11 -17.21 -19.61 9.37
C LEU A 11 -15.70 -19.38 9.32
N ASP A 12 -14.94 -19.85 10.32
CA ASP A 12 -13.48 -19.78 10.31
C ASP A 12 -12.90 -20.67 9.20
N SER A 13 -13.48 -21.84 8.96
CA SER A 13 -13.08 -22.73 7.86
C SER A 13 -13.38 -22.11 6.49
N GLU A 14 -14.55 -21.49 6.34
CA GLU A 14 -14.94 -20.79 5.12
C GLU A 14 -14.06 -19.55 4.86
N ALA A 15 -13.75 -18.76 5.89
CA ALA A 15 -12.85 -17.62 5.79
C ALA A 15 -11.46 -18.07 5.30
N ARG A 16 -10.90 -19.12 5.91
CA ARG A 16 -9.60 -19.69 5.49
C ARG A 16 -9.61 -20.22 4.07
N LEU A 17 -10.75 -20.77 3.61
CA LEU A 17 -10.90 -21.18 2.22
C LEU A 17 -10.82 -19.96 1.29
N HIS A 18 -11.56 -18.91 1.60
CA HIS A 18 -11.56 -17.67 0.81
C HIS A 18 -10.19 -16.98 0.82
N ASP A 19 -9.46 -16.98 1.93
CA ASP A 19 -8.10 -16.45 1.99
C ASP A 19 -7.16 -17.16 1.00
N ARG A 20 -7.27 -18.48 0.85
CA ARG A 20 -6.48 -19.26 -0.12
C ARG A 20 -6.85 -18.93 -1.57
N VAL A 21 -8.15 -18.78 -1.84
CA VAL A 21 -8.64 -18.38 -3.16
C VAL A 21 -8.12 -16.97 -3.50
N LEU A 22 -8.26 -16.01 -2.58
CA LEU A 22 -7.79 -14.65 -2.74
C LEU A 22 -6.27 -14.59 -2.96
N THR A 23 -5.51 -15.36 -2.19
CA THR A 23 -4.05 -15.51 -2.36
C THR A 23 -3.71 -15.94 -3.78
N THR A 24 -4.39 -16.96 -4.30
CA THR A 24 -4.15 -17.51 -5.64
C THR A 24 -4.49 -16.49 -6.72
N LEU A 25 -5.65 -15.86 -6.64
CA LEU A 25 -6.10 -14.86 -7.61
C LEU A 25 -5.20 -13.63 -7.60
N THR A 26 -4.80 -13.15 -6.43
CA THR A 26 -3.95 -11.96 -6.29
C THR A 26 -2.56 -12.18 -6.88
N LYS A 27 -1.94 -13.35 -6.62
CA LYS A 27 -0.64 -13.71 -7.22
C LYS A 27 -0.71 -13.76 -8.74
N ARG A 28 -1.80 -14.30 -9.29
CA ARG A 28 -2.00 -14.36 -10.73
C ARG A 28 -2.23 -12.97 -11.34
N ALA A 29 -3.03 -12.13 -10.69
CA ALA A 29 -3.38 -10.81 -11.18
C ALA A 29 -2.22 -9.80 -11.10
N ALA A 30 -1.40 -9.88 -10.04
CA ALA A 30 -0.31 -8.93 -9.81
C ALA A 30 0.98 -9.62 -9.30
N PRO A 31 1.61 -10.47 -10.12
CA PRO A 31 2.82 -11.19 -9.72
C PRO A 31 3.98 -10.23 -9.41
N ALA A 32 4.13 -9.14 -10.18
CA ALA A 32 5.15 -8.13 -9.94
C ALA A 32 4.95 -7.44 -8.58
N LEU A 33 3.71 -7.10 -8.20
CA LEU A 33 3.43 -6.47 -6.91
C LEU A 33 3.70 -7.41 -5.74
N THR A 34 3.26 -8.66 -5.83
CA THR A 34 3.45 -9.66 -4.76
C THR A 34 4.90 -10.11 -4.62
N SER A 35 5.74 -9.91 -5.65
CA SER A 35 7.19 -10.11 -5.55
C SER A 35 7.92 -9.04 -4.73
N LEU A 36 7.29 -7.88 -4.47
CA LEU A 36 7.91 -6.82 -3.69
C LEU A 36 8.00 -7.19 -2.21
N PHE A 37 9.15 -6.85 -1.61
CA PHE A 37 9.43 -7.17 -0.22
C PHE A 37 8.32 -6.66 0.73
N GLY A 38 7.82 -7.55 1.59
CA GLY A 38 6.85 -7.23 2.64
C GLY A 38 5.43 -6.91 2.15
N ILE A 39 5.13 -7.12 0.86
CA ILE A 39 3.75 -7.05 0.35
C ILE A 39 3.14 -8.45 0.39
N ALA A 40 2.27 -8.68 1.38
CA ALA A 40 1.44 -9.86 1.45
C ALA A 40 0.24 -9.77 0.48
N GLU A 41 -0.35 -10.90 0.16
CA GLU A 41 -1.42 -11.05 -0.81
C GLU A 41 -2.65 -10.21 -0.42
N ASP A 42 -3.06 -10.15 0.84
CA ASP A 42 -4.18 -9.30 1.27
C ASP A 42 -3.90 -7.80 1.05
N SER A 43 -2.65 -7.38 1.29
CA SER A 43 -2.25 -5.99 1.06
C SER A 43 -2.17 -5.68 -0.44
N ALA A 44 -1.76 -6.65 -1.24
CA ALA A 44 -1.77 -6.56 -2.70
C ALA A 44 -3.21 -6.49 -3.25
N ALA A 45 -4.10 -7.35 -2.78
CA ALA A 45 -5.52 -7.37 -3.15
C ALA A 45 -6.18 -6.03 -2.85
N GLU A 46 -5.96 -5.48 -1.65
CA GLU A 46 -6.47 -4.17 -1.24
C GLU A 46 -5.96 -3.03 -2.15
N LEU A 47 -4.69 -3.09 -2.58
CA LEU A 47 -4.14 -2.12 -3.54
C LEU A 47 -4.76 -2.28 -4.92
N LEU A 48 -5.00 -3.52 -5.38
CA LEU A 48 -5.68 -3.79 -6.64
C LEU A 48 -7.12 -3.26 -6.63
N LEU A 49 -7.86 -3.42 -5.53
CA LEU A 49 -9.20 -2.84 -5.37
C LEU A 49 -9.19 -1.31 -5.50
N VAL A 50 -8.19 -0.64 -4.91
CA VAL A 50 -8.06 0.82 -5.02
C VAL A 50 -7.70 1.28 -6.42
N VAL A 51 -6.90 0.50 -7.15
CA VAL A 51 -6.59 0.78 -8.55
C VAL A 51 -7.83 0.57 -9.42
N GLY A 52 -8.50 -0.57 -9.25
CA GLY A 52 -9.64 -1.01 -10.05
C GLY A 52 -9.23 -1.50 -11.44
N ASP A 53 -10.21 -1.87 -12.25
CA ASP A 53 -10.00 -2.40 -13.61
C ASP A 53 -9.65 -1.30 -14.64
N ASN A 54 -9.59 -0.04 -14.21
CA ASN A 54 -9.29 1.14 -15.02
C ASN A 54 -8.04 1.89 -14.52
N PRO A 55 -6.85 1.24 -14.51
CA PRO A 55 -5.61 1.81 -13.97
C PRO A 55 -5.19 3.13 -14.64
N GLU A 56 -5.54 3.35 -15.90
CA GLU A 56 -5.25 4.54 -16.69
C GLU A 56 -5.85 5.84 -16.10
N ARG A 57 -6.90 5.74 -15.26
CA ARG A 57 -7.44 6.90 -14.52
C ARG A 57 -6.42 7.48 -13.54
N ILE A 58 -5.43 6.70 -13.12
CA ILE A 58 -4.40 7.09 -12.16
C ILE A 58 -3.22 7.73 -12.90
N ARG A 59 -3.36 9.02 -13.16
CA ARG A 59 -2.45 9.77 -14.04
C ARG A 59 -1.03 9.99 -13.49
N SER A 60 -0.76 9.74 -12.22
CA SER A 60 0.60 9.88 -11.66
C SER A 60 0.78 9.15 -10.33
N GLU A 61 2.04 8.98 -9.91
CA GLU A 61 2.39 8.53 -8.56
C GLU A 61 1.73 9.39 -7.47
N ALA A 62 1.57 10.70 -7.73
CA ALA A 62 0.94 11.62 -6.78
C ALA A 62 -0.58 11.38 -6.69
N ALA A 63 -1.23 11.05 -7.80
CA ALA A 63 -2.64 10.67 -7.82
C ALA A 63 -2.87 9.39 -7.00
N LEU A 64 -2.03 8.37 -7.17
CA LEU A 64 -2.09 7.13 -6.37
C LEU A 64 -1.88 7.43 -4.87
N ALA A 65 -0.89 8.25 -4.52
CA ALA A 65 -0.67 8.63 -3.12
C ALA A 65 -1.87 9.36 -2.52
N LYS A 66 -2.56 10.20 -3.31
CA LYS A 66 -3.78 10.89 -2.86
C LYS A 66 -4.92 9.90 -2.63
N LEU A 67 -5.13 8.96 -3.57
CA LEU A 67 -6.13 7.90 -3.45
C LEU A 67 -5.89 7.03 -2.22
N CYS A 68 -4.66 6.58 -1.97
CA CYS A 68 -4.33 5.76 -0.81
C CYS A 68 -4.17 6.56 0.51
N GLY A 69 -4.44 7.87 0.53
CA GLY A 69 -4.29 8.70 1.74
C GLY A 69 -2.84 8.86 2.24
N ALA A 70 -1.85 8.56 1.40
CA ALA A 70 -0.42 8.65 1.68
C ALA A 70 0.20 10.00 1.27
N CYS A 71 -0.54 10.86 0.55
CA CYS A 71 -0.03 12.15 0.14
C CYS A 71 0.21 13.08 1.35
N PRO A 72 1.36 13.78 1.40
CA PRO A 72 1.62 14.74 2.47
C PRO A 72 0.66 15.93 2.35
N ILE A 73 0.07 16.36 3.48
CA ILE A 73 -0.73 17.58 3.54
C ILE A 73 -0.01 18.59 4.43
N PRO A 74 0.39 19.77 3.91
CA PRO A 74 0.99 20.82 4.72
C PRO A 74 0.12 21.18 5.92
N ALA A 75 0.74 21.33 7.09
CA ALA A 75 0.07 21.68 8.34
C ALA A 75 0.73 22.88 9.03
N SER A 76 1.44 23.70 8.26
CA SER A 76 2.15 24.88 8.74
C SER A 76 2.06 26.00 7.70
N SER A 77 1.98 27.24 8.19
CA SER A 77 1.99 28.47 7.40
C SER A 77 3.28 29.29 7.56
N GLY A 78 4.24 28.81 8.37
CA GLY A 78 5.50 29.49 8.70
C GLY A 78 6.76 28.68 8.35
N LYS A 79 7.90 29.01 8.97
CA LYS A 79 9.23 28.41 8.68
C LYS A 79 9.37 26.91 9.04
N THR A 80 8.42 26.33 9.77
CA THR A 80 8.43 24.90 10.10
C THR A 80 7.72 24.12 9.00
N SER A 81 8.32 23.01 8.54
CA SER A 81 7.68 22.11 7.58
C SER A 81 7.08 20.91 8.30
N ARG A 82 5.78 20.93 8.56
CA ARG A 82 5.05 19.82 9.20
C ARG A 82 3.92 19.36 8.31
N HIS A 83 3.68 18.05 8.32
CA HIS A 83 2.66 17.42 7.48
C HIS A 83 1.65 16.64 8.33
N ARG A 84 0.36 16.88 8.08
CA ARG A 84 -0.74 16.12 8.67
C ARG A 84 -1.09 14.89 7.84
N LEU A 85 -1.83 13.97 8.45
CA LEU A 85 -2.38 12.80 7.78
C LEU A 85 -3.50 13.22 6.81
N ASN A 86 -3.51 12.65 5.60
CA ASN A 86 -4.67 12.75 4.71
C ASN A 86 -5.76 11.76 5.15
N ARG A 87 -6.92 12.29 5.57
CA ARG A 87 -8.09 11.50 5.98
C ARG A 87 -9.10 11.23 4.85
N GLY A 88 -8.94 11.88 3.70
CA GLY A 88 -9.84 11.77 2.55
C GLY A 88 -9.47 10.67 1.54
N GLY A 89 -8.42 9.89 1.79
CA GLY A 89 -8.06 8.73 0.97
C GLY A 89 -8.64 7.42 1.49
N HIS A 90 -8.40 6.33 0.76
CA HIS A 90 -8.83 4.98 1.09
C HIS A 90 -8.15 4.47 2.36
N ARG A 91 -8.94 4.28 3.42
CA ARG A 91 -8.42 3.96 4.76
C ARG A 91 -7.76 2.58 4.82
N GLN A 92 -8.37 1.59 4.18
CA GLN A 92 -7.88 0.20 4.13
C GLN A 92 -6.53 0.13 3.40
N ALA A 93 -6.41 0.73 2.22
CA ALA A 93 -5.12 0.83 1.52
C ALA A 93 -4.06 1.60 2.33
N ASN A 94 -4.42 2.69 3.01
CA ASN A 94 -3.46 3.37 3.89
C ASN A 94 -2.99 2.47 5.06
N ALA A 95 -3.86 1.58 5.55
CA ALA A 95 -3.52 0.57 6.55
C ALA A 95 -2.65 -0.54 5.95
N ALA A 96 -2.92 -1.01 4.73
CA ALA A 96 -2.08 -1.95 3.99
C ALA A 96 -0.64 -1.40 3.83
N LEU A 97 -0.49 -0.16 3.36
CA LEU A 97 0.81 0.52 3.31
C LEU A 97 1.50 0.58 4.67
N HIS A 98 0.74 0.77 5.75
CA HIS A 98 1.31 0.78 7.10
C HIS A 98 1.86 -0.59 7.50
N ARG A 99 1.10 -1.67 7.26
CA ARG A 99 1.51 -3.06 7.54
C ARG A 99 2.77 -3.43 6.77
N ILE A 100 2.80 -3.13 5.47
CA ILE A 100 3.98 -3.35 4.61
C ILE A 100 5.22 -2.65 5.20
N LEU A 101 5.07 -1.41 5.65
CA LEU A 101 6.19 -0.66 6.22
C LEU A 101 6.65 -1.18 7.58
N VAL A 102 5.73 -1.67 8.43
CA VAL A 102 6.09 -2.31 9.71
C VAL A 102 7.02 -3.50 9.45
N VAL A 103 6.72 -4.33 8.44
CA VAL A 103 7.57 -5.45 8.03
C VAL A 103 8.89 -4.94 7.45
N ARG A 104 8.84 -3.99 6.51
CA ARG A 104 10.05 -3.44 5.87
C ARG A 104 11.02 -2.81 6.86
N MET A 105 10.57 -2.04 7.84
CA MET A 105 11.51 -1.45 8.80
C MET A 105 12.10 -2.47 9.79
N ARG A 106 11.61 -3.70 9.79
CA ARG A 106 12.19 -4.78 10.60
C ARG A 106 13.17 -5.64 9.80
N PHE A 107 12.92 -5.84 8.50
CA PHE A 107 13.61 -6.85 7.71
C PHE A 107 14.15 -6.38 6.35
N HIS A 108 13.87 -5.14 5.92
CA HIS A 108 14.32 -4.60 4.64
C HIS A 108 15.45 -3.59 4.84
N GLU A 109 16.66 -3.95 4.43
CA GLU A 109 17.88 -3.18 4.72
C GLU A 109 17.78 -1.71 4.32
N SER A 110 17.28 -1.41 3.12
CA SER A 110 17.17 -0.01 2.67
C SER A 110 16.14 0.80 3.45
N ALA A 111 15.06 0.17 3.92
CA ALA A 111 14.07 0.83 4.78
C ALA A 111 14.61 1.07 6.19
N ILE A 112 15.39 0.12 6.72
CA ILE A 112 16.09 0.24 8.00
C ILE A 112 17.12 1.36 7.93
N ALA A 113 17.95 1.40 6.89
CA ALA A 113 18.94 2.46 6.66
C ALA A 113 18.26 3.83 6.55
N TYR A 114 17.15 3.92 5.81
CA TYR A 114 16.36 5.14 5.70
C TYR A 114 15.81 5.60 7.06
N LEU A 115 15.25 4.67 7.85
CA LEU A 115 14.74 4.93 9.19
C LEU A 115 15.84 5.47 10.11
N LYS A 116 17.01 4.82 10.14
CA LYS A 116 18.18 5.26 10.94
C LYS A 116 18.61 6.66 10.55
N ARG A 117 18.80 6.91 9.25
CA ARG A 117 19.21 8.23 8.72
C ARG A 117 18.24 9.34 9.09
N ARG A 118 16.93 9.14 8.91
CA ARG A 118 15.93 10.17 9.22
C ARG A 118 15.77 10.38 10.73
N THR A 119 15.93 9.33 11.53
CA THR A 119 15.95 9.45 12.99
C THR A 119 17.11 10.33 13.45
N ALA A 120 18.31 10.14 12.88
CA ALA A 120 19.48 10.98 13.17
C ALA A 120 19.29 12.46 12.77
N GLN A 121 18.42 12.75 11.81
CA GLN A 121 18.03 14.10 11.40
C GLN A 121 16.94 14.72 12.29
N GLY A 122 16.56 14.07 13.39
CA GLY A 122 15.55 14.57 14.33
C GLY A 122 14.09 14.35 13.88
N ASN A 123 13.84 13.58 12.81
CA ASN A 123 12.46 13.28 12.41
C ASN A 123 11.80 12.30 13.39
N THR A 124 10.54 12.58 13.72
CA THR A 124 9.71 11.65 14.50
C THR A 124 9.37 10.42 13.68
N LYS A 125 9.18 9.26 14.34
CA LYS A 125 8.75 8.02 13.67
C LYS A 125 7.53 8.23 12.76
N LYS A 126 6.55 9.05 13.18
CA LYS A 126 5.35 9.37 12.37
C LYS A 126 5.69 10.13 11.09
N GLU A 127 6.70 11.00 11.08
CA GLU A 127 7.16 11.69 9.86
C GLU A 127 7.91 10.74 8.93
N ILE A 128 8.77 9.89 9.50
CA ILE A 128 9.51 8.89 8.72
C ILE A 128 8.56 7.93 8.02
N PHE A 129 7.54 7.43 8.72
CA PHE A 129 6.49 6.60 8.12
C PHE A 129 5.79 7.28 6.95
N ARG A 130 5.49 8.59 7.03
CA ARG A 130 4.86 9.31 5.91
C ARG A 130 5.78 9.38 4.70
N CYS A 131 7.07 9.66 4.91
CA CYS A 131 8.05 9.63 3.82
C CYS A 131 8.17 8.23 3.20
N LEU A 132 8.27 7.18 4.03
CA LEU A 132 8.36 5.81 3.56
C LEU A 132 7.09 5.37 2.81
N LYS A 133 5.89 5.80 3.24
CA LYS A 133 4.65 5.54 2.50
C LYS A 133 4.69 6.17 1.12
N ARG A 134 5.25 7.36 0.98
CA ARG A 134 5.39 8.03 -0.31
C ARG A 134 6.36 7.29 -1.24
N LEU A 135 7.47 6.78 -0.71
CA LEU A 135 8.43 5.96 -1.46
C LEU A 135 7.82 4.63 -1.88
N LEU A 136 7.12 3.95 -0.96
CA LEU A 136 6.42 2.71 -1.26
C LEU A 136 5.35 2.90 -2.35
N ILE A 137 4.60 4.00 -2.32
CA ILE A 137 3.63 4.31 -3.38
C ILE A 137 4.28 4.46 -4.75
N ARG A 138 5.49 5.03 -4.81
CA ARG A 138 6.24 5.12 -6.06
C ARG A 138 6.56 3.74 -6.60
N GLU A 139 7.10 2.85 -5.76
CA GLU A 139 7.36 1.45 -6.16
C GLU A 139 6.09 0.74 -6.65
N ILE A 140 4.99 0.86 -5.91
CA ILE A 140 3.70 0.26 -6.26
C ILE A 140 3.17 0.81 -7.59
N TYR A 141 3.27 2.13 -7.81
CA TYR A 141 2.82 2.75 -9.06
C TYR A 141 3.54 2.18 -10.28
N GLN A 142 4.86 1.96 -10.17
CA GLN A 142 5.66 1.38 -11.24
C GLN A 142 5.28 -0.08 -11.54
N MET A 143 4.86 -0.84 -10.54
CA MET A 143 4.47 -2.25 -10.72
C MET A 143 3.01 -2.42 -11.17
N LEU A 144 2.10 -1.51 -10.79
CA LEU A 144 0.66 -1.68 -11.02
C LEU A 144 0.05 -0.79 -12.09
N VAL A 145 0.55 0.44 -12.27
CA VAL A 145 -0.13 1.45 -13.11
C VAL A 145 0.70 1.84 -14.33
N ALA A 146 2.02 1.95 -14.16
CA ALA A 146 2.92 2.31 -15.24
C ALA A 146 2.85 1.35 -16.46
N PRO A 147 2.73 0.01 -16.30
CA PRO A 147 2.68 -0.91 -17.44
C PRO A 147 1.51 -0.60 -18.40
N TYR A 148 0.31 -0.39 -17.86
CA TYR A 148 -0.91 -0.11 -18.65
C TYR A 148 -0.84 1.23 -19.42
N LYS A 149 -0.07 2.20 -18.93
CA LYS A 149 0.11 3.48 -19.63
C LYS A 149 0.99 3.36 -20.87
N THR A 150 2.03 2.53 -20.80
CA THR A 150 2.94 2.33 -21.92
C THR A 150 2.21 1.62 -23.06
N GLU A 151 1.37 0.63 -22.73
CA GLU A 151 0.54 -0.10 -23.70
C GLU A 151 -0.51 0.79 -24.38
N THR A 152 -1.22 1.62 -23.61
CA THR A 152 -2.22 2.56 -24.17
C THR A 152 -1.58 3.58 -25.11
N THR A 153 -0.36 4.04 -24.80
CA THR A 153 0.36 5.00 -25.66
C THR A 153 0.87 4.34 -26.94
N SER A 154 1.28 3.07 -26.87
CA SER A 154 1.71 2.30 -28.04
C SER A 154 0.55 1.89 -28.96
N ALA A 155 -0.67 1.74 -28.44
CA ALA A 155 -1.85 1.40 -29.22
C ALA A 155 -2.52 2.61 -29.90
N ALA A 156 -2.15 3.83 -29.51
CA ALA A 156 -2.67 5.08 -30.05
C ALA A 156 -1.72 5.77 -31.06
N ALA A 157 -0.59 5.14 -31.39
CA ALA A 157 0.39 5.56 -32.39
C ALA A 157 0.35 4.61 -33.60
#